data_AF-A0A3N5PZJ1-F1
#
_entry.id   AF-A0A3N5PZJ1-F1
#
_cell.length_a   1.000
_cell.length_b   1.000
_cell.length_c   1.000
_cell.angle_alpha   90.00
_cell.angle_beta   90.00
_cell.angle_gamma   90.00
#
_symmetry.space_group_name_H-M   'P 1'
#
loop_
_entity.id
_entity.type
_entity.pdbx_description
1 polymer ?
#
loop_
_entity_poly.entity_id
_entity_poly.type
_entity_poly.pdbx_seq_one_letter_code
_entity_poly.pdbx_strand_id
1 'polypeptide(L)'
;ADLLGAENVLEATLEMGGEDFSYFCQDVPGCFVWVGAASPGQEKRLHHHPRFDVDEESLPVGAALLAETAVRFLRGEWVRES
;
A
#
# COMPACT_ATOMS: atom_id res chain seq x y z
N ALA A 1 -1.24 -12.24 -4.07
CA ALA A 1 -0.97 -12.90 -2.78
C ALA A 1 0.32 -13.71 -2.79
N ASP A 2 0.82 -14.09 -3.97
CA ASP A 2 2.10 -14.80 -4.14
C ASP A 2 3.34 -13.96 -3.75
N LEU A 3 3.32 -12.64 -3.98
CA LEU A 3 4.44 -11.75 -3.61
C LEU A 3 4.61 -11.58 -2.09
N LEU A 4 3.50 -11.44 -1.36
CA LEU A 4 3.50 -11.06 0.06
C LEU A 4 3.01 -12.18 1.00
N GLY A 5 2.46 -13.28 0.48
CA GLY A 5 1.66 -14.22 1.27
C GLY A 5 0.22 -13.72 1.44
N ALA A 6 -0.75 -14.63 1.53
CA ALA A 6 -2.17 -14.26 1.67
C ALA A 6 -2.48 -13.66 3.05
N GLU A 7 -1.76 -14.12 4.07
CA GLU A 7 -1.84 -13.69 5.46
C GLU A 7 -1.37 -12.24 5.70
N ASN A 8 -0.56 -11.69 4.78
CA ASN A 8 -0.04 -10.32 4.87
C ASN A 8 -0.84 -9.33 4.00
N VAL A 9 -1.90 -9.79 3.35
CA VAL A 9 -2.80 -8.94 2.56
C VAL A 9 -4.12 -8.80 3.30
N LEU A 10 -4.38 -7.59 3.79
CA LEU A 10 -5.56 -7.28 4.59
C LEU A 10 -6.47 -6.34 3.81
N GLU A 11 -7.78 -6.45 4.04
CA GLU A 11 -8.73 -5.45 3.56
C GLU A 11 -8.46 -4.13 4.28
N ALA A 12 -8.26 -3.06 3.51
CA ALA A 12 -8.01 -1.74 4.06
C ALA A 12 -9.25 -1.19 4.74
N THR A 13 -9.09 -0.64 5.95
CA THR A 13 -10.14 0.15 6.59
C THR A 13 -10.30 1.48 5.86
N LEU A 14 -11.54 1.93 5.70
CA LEU A 14 -11.83 3.24 5.14
C LEU A 14 -11.38 4.32 6.12
N GLU A 15 -10.58 5.27 5.63
CA GLU A 15 -10.13 6.43 6.39
C GLU A 15 -10.87 7.68 5.93
N MET A 16 -11.13 8.60 6.86
CA MET A 16 -11.76 9.90 6.56
C MET A 16 -10.74 11.00 6.25
N GLY A 17 -9.44 10.66 6.19
CA GLY A 17 -8.38 11.58 5.78
C GLY A 17 -8.50 11.96 4.30
N GLY A 18 -8.19 13.21 3.98
CA GLY A 18 -8.11 13.66 2.59
C GLY A 18 -6.76 13.31 1.97
N GLU A 19 -6.78 12.73 0.77
CA GLU A 19 -5.59 12.35 -0.01
C GLU A 19 -5.74 12.86 -1.45
N ASP A 20 -4.74 13.59 -1.94
CA ASP A 20 -4.80 14.24 -3.25
C ASP A 20 -4.59 13.25 -4.42
N PHE A 21 -4.12 12.04 -4.12
CA PHE A 21 -4.08 10.92 -5.08
C PHE A 21 -5.45 10.66 -5.73
N SER A 22 -6.54 10.97 -5.00
CA SER A 22 -7.91 10.87 -5.51
C SER A 22 -8.15 11.62 -6.81
N TYR A 23 -7.43 12.72 -7.08
CA TYR A 23 -7.53 13.45 -8.34
C TYR A 23 -7.03 12.63 -9.53
N PHE A 24 -5.97 11.84 -9.39
CA PHE A 24 -5.51 10.95 -10.47
C PHE A 24 -6.55 9.87 -10.77
N CYS A 25 -7.19 9.32 -9.72
CA CYS A 25 -8.23 8.30 -9.85
C CYS A 25 -9.52 8.81 -10.53
N GLN A 26 -9.70 10.12 -10.68
CA GLN A 26 -10.82 10.68 -11.44
C GLN A 26 -10.62 10.53 -12.95
N ASP A 27 -9.37 10.53 -13.41
CA ASP A 27 -9.03 10.51 -14.83
C ASP A 27 -8.63 9.12 -15.35
N VAL A 28 -8.00 8.30 -14.50
CA VAL A 28 -7.53 6.95 -14.87
C VAL A 28 -7.86 5.93 -13.79
N PRO A 29 -8.04 4.63 -14.12
CA PRO A 29 -8.17 3.59 -13.11
C PRO A 29 -6.93 3.57 -12.21
N GLY A 30 -7.14 3.84 -10.93
CA GLY A 30 -6.08 3.88 -9.92
C GLY A 30 -6.38 2.95 -8.75
N CYS A 31 -5.33 2.59 -8.02
CA CYS A 31 -5.41 1.81 -6.80
C CYS A 31 -4.49 2.45 -5.75
N PHE A 32 -5.03 2.75 -4.58
CA PHE A 32 -4.27 3.23 -3.43
C PHE A 32 -4.23 2.11 -2.39
N VAL A 33 -3.06 1.86 -1.82
CA VAL A 33 -2.85 0.78 -0.85
C VAL A 33 -2.10 1.30 0.37
N TRP A 34 -2.31 0.64 1.50
CA TRP A 34 -1.53 0.88 2.70
C TRP A 34 -0.41 -0.16 2.82
N VAL A 35 0.80 0.30 3.12
CA VAL A 35 1.91 -0.57 3.55
C VAL A 35 2.01 -0.48 5.06
N GLY A 36 1.86 -1.61 5.75
CA GLY A 36 1.98 -1.67 7.20
C GLY A 36 3.40 -1.30 7.64
N ALA A 37 3.53 -0.21 8.40
CA ALA A 37 4.82 0.33 8.85
C ALA A 37 4.91 0.53 10.37
N ALA A 38 3.97 -0.03 11.13
CA ALA A 38 3.99 0.04 12.59
C ALA A 38 4.96 -1.00 13.16
N SER A 39 5.90 -0.57 14.01
CA SER A 39 6.85 -1.49 14.67
C SER A 39 6.13 -2.56 15.51
N PRO A 40 6.47 -3.85 15.35
CA PRO A 40 5.84 -4.93 16.09
C PRO A 40 5.91 -4.75 17.61
N GLY A 41 4.79 -4.96 18.29
CA GLY A 41 4.71 -4.89 19.76
C GLY A 41 4.81 -3.48 20.34
N GLN A 42 4.85 -2.43 19.52
CA GLN A 42 4.82 -1.04 19.97
C GLN A 42 3.43 -0.41 19.81
N GLU A 43 3.17 0.63 20.60
CA GLU A 43 2.00 1.47 20.42
C GLU A 43 2.04 2.12 19.02
N LYS A 44 0.94 2.02 18.27
CA LYS A 44 0.83 2.63 16.95
C LYS A 44 0.90 4.15 17.08
N ARG A 45 1.91 4.75 16.45
CA ARG A 45 2.06 6.21 16.39
C ARG A 45 1.47 6.71 15.08
N LEU A 46 0.32 7.37 15.18
CA LEU A 46 -0.43 7.82 14.00
C LEU A 46 0.33 8.88 13.20
N HIS A 47 -0.01 8.98 11.92
CA HIS A 47 0.42 10.10 11.07
C HIS A 47 0.12 11.44 11.75
N HIS A 48 1.01 12.42 11.57
CA HIS A 48 0.96 13.76 12.18
C HIS A 48 1.28 13.83 13.70
N HIS A 49 1.53 12.72 14.38
CA HIS A 49 1.97 12.75 15.77
C HIS A 49 3.45 13.20 15.89
N PRO A 50 3.88 14.00 16.89
CA PRO A 50 5.27 14.50 17.01
C PRO A 50 6.32 13.40 17.27
N ARG A 51 5.86 12.19 17.64
CA ARG A 51 6.70 11.00 17.81
C ARG A 51 6.51 9.98 16.70
N PHE A 52 5.81 10.34 15.61
CA PHE A 52 5.61 9.46 14.46
C PHE A 52 6.94 8.83 14.04
N ASP A 53 6.87 7.55 13.75
CA ASP A 53 8.02 6.71 13.42
C ASP A 53 7.53 5.56 12.54
N VAL A 54 8.43 4.99 11.74
CA VAL A 54 8.13 3.90 10.82
C VAL A 54 9.10 2.75 11.04
N ASP A 55 8.60 1.53 10.91
CA ASP A 55 9.44 0.35 10.80
C ASP A 55 10.08 0.32 9.40
N GLU A 56 11.40 0.53 9.33
CA GLU A 56 12.15 0.55 8.07
C GLU A 56 12.12 -0.81 7.35
N GLU A 57 11.77 -1.91 8.03
CA GLU A 57 11.53 -3.21 7.38
C GLU A 57 10.34 -3.17 6.40
N SER A 58 9.47 -2.15 6.49
CA SER A 58 8.39 -1.92 5.52
C SER A 58 8.86 -1.33 4.18
N LEU A 59 10.04 -0.70 4.13
CA LEU A 59 10.53 -0.02 2.92
C LEU A 59 10.79 -0.99 1.75
N PRO A 60 11.46 -2.14 1.94
CA PRO A 60 11.62 -3.14 0.89
C PRO A 60 10.29 -3.69 0.40
N VAL A 61 9.30 -3.83 1.28
CA VAL A 61 7.95 -4.32 0.93
C VAL A 61 7.26 -3.33 -0.01
N GLY A 62 7.24 -2.05 0.33
CA GLY A 62 6.67 -1.00 -0.51
C GLY A 62 7.37 -0.89 -1.87
N ALA A 63 8.70 -0.94 -1.88
CA ALA A 63 9.49 -0.90 -3.11
C ALA A 63 9.21 -2.10 -4.02
N ALA A 64 9.20 -3.32 -3.46
CA ALA A 64 8.89 -4.54 -4.20
C ALA A 64 7.47 -4.53 -4.75
N LEU A 65 6.49 -4.07 -3.96
CA LEU A 65 5.10 -3.96 -4.39
C LEU A 65 4.95 -3.05 -5.61
N LEU A 66 5.52 -1.84 -5.57
CA LEU A 66 5.46 -0.91 -6.69
C LEU A 66 6.18 -1.44 -7.94
N ALA A 67 7.40 -1.98 -7.76
CA ALA A 67 8.20 -2.50 -8.86
C ALA A 67 7.52 -3.69 -9.55
N GLU A 68 7.07 -4.67 -8.77
CA GLU A 68 6.39 -5.86 -9.30
C GLU A 68 5.06 -5.48 -9.96
N THR A 69 4.32 -4.53 -9.39
CA THR A 69 3.07 -4.01 -10.01
C THR A 69 3.35 -3.43 -11.39
N ALA A 70 4.39 -2.59 -11.53
CA ALA A 70 4.77 -2.03 -12.81
C ALA A 70 5.22 -3.11 -13.82
N VAL A 71 6.02 -4.08 -13.38
CA VAL A 71 6.47 -5.20 -14.22
C VAL A 71 5.29 -6.02 -14.72
N ARG A 72 4.39 -6.44 -13.84
CA ARG A 72 3.19 -7.23 -14.19
C ARG A 72 2.28 -6.45 -15.12
N PHE A 73 2.06 -5.16 -14.85
CA PHE A 73 1.27 -4.29 -15.71
C PHE A 73 1.81 -4.23 -17.14
N LEU A 74 3.13 -4.00 -17.29
CA LEU A 74 3.79 -3.93 -18.59
C LEU A 74 3.85 -5.28 -19.32
N ARG A 75 3.86 -6.40 -18.58
CA ARG A 75 3.78 -7.76 -19.15
C ARG A 75 2.36 -8.19 -19.49
N GLY A 76 1.34 -7.41 -19.11
CA GLY A 76 -0.06 -7.80 -19.28
C GLY A 76 -0.52 -8.88 -18.29
N GLU A 77 0.23 -9.09 -17.21
CA GLU A 77 -0.05 -10.07 -16.15
C GLU A 77 -0.98 -9.46 -15.08
N TRP A 78 -2.09 -8.87 -15.52
CA TRP A 78 -3.10 -8.31 -14.64
C TRP A 78 -4.48 -8.84 -15.03
N VAL A 79 -5.31 -9.13 -14.02
CA VAL A 79 -6.62 -9.72 -14.23
C VAL A 79 -7.56 -8.64 -14.78
N ARG A 80 -8.02 -8.81 -16.02
CA ARG A 80 -9.27 -8.19 -16.48
C ARG A 80 -10.41 -9.07 -15.99
N GLU A 81 -11.09 -8.68 -14.93
CA GLU A 81 -12.47 -9.14 -14.79
C GLU A 81 -13.29 -8.49 -15.90
N SER A 82 -13.99 -9.34 -16.67
CA SER A 82 -14.92 -8.98 -17.75
C SER A 82 -16.25 -8.50 -17.20
#